data_AF-A0AAV5Z4W5-F1
#
_entry.id   AF-A0AAV5Z4W5-F1
#
_cell.length_a   1.000
_cell.length_b   1.000
_cell.length_c   1.000
_cell.angle_alpha   90.00
_cell.angle_beta   90.00
_cell.angle_gamma   90.00
#
_symmetry.space_group_name_H-M   'P 1'
#
loop_
_entity.id
_entity.type
_entity.pdbx_description
1 polymer ?
#
loop_
_entity_poly.entity_id
_entity_poly.type
_entity_poly.pdbx_seq_one_letter_code
_entity_poly.pdbx_strand_id
1 'polypeptide(L)'
;MPVIGTPSSMPLRLLAPMNGAPAILGDRVRAAAAVRRAGIFAGSVSRRALSGLRADPRQAVQQDSIHCLVCGGVFRQLTNTHLRSHGLIADEYKRRFGYNRGRPLMCRALRRLYADRAVRNGLASRIRQRPILARPELRRQGGARTIALEELLTRREVRLGLREPHAAF
;
A
#
# COMPACT_ATOMS: atom_id res chain seq x y z
N MET A 1 52.95 18.53 38.96
CA MET A 1 54.43 18.47 39.03
C MET A 1 54.80 17.25 39.87
N PRO A 2 55.61 16.30 39.39
CA PRO A 2 55.81 15.86 37.99
C PRO A 2 54.48 15.38 37.34
N VAL A 3 54.22 14.23 36.69
CA VAL A 3 54.92 12.93 36.49
C VAL A 3 54.55 12.31 35.11
N ILE A 4 54.92 11.05 34.85
CA ILE A 4 54.96 10.29 33.59
C ILE A 4 54.59 8.82 33.92
N GLY A 5 54.02 8.01 33.01
CA GLY A 5 54.02 6.54 33.17
C GLY A 5 53.01 5.72 32.33
N THR A 6 53.48 5.08 31.27
CA THR A 6 52.76 4.09 30.42
C THR A 6 53.58 2.78 30.32
N PRO A 7 53.08 1.70 29.69
CA PRO A 7 51.81 0.99 29.88
C PRO A 7 52.05 -0.47 30.38
N SER A 8 51.01 -1.21 30.77
CA SER A 8 51.16 -2.62 31.22
C SER A 8 51.01 -3.65 30.09
N SER A 9 51.44 -4.89 30.35
CA SER A 9 51.81 -5.88 29.34
C SER A 9 50.73 -6.91 28.96
N MET A 10 50.88 -7.41 27.73
CA MET A 10 50.54 -8.75 27.20
C MET A 10 50.81 -9.95 28.15
N PRO A 11 50.37 -11.20 27.82
CA PRO A 11 49.35 -11.68 26.85
C PRO A 11 48.47 -12.90 27.33
N LEU A 12 47.66 -13.47 26.42
CA LEU A 12 47.34 -14.92 26.21
C LEU A 12 47.09 -15.84 27.44
N ARG A 13 45.98 -16.58 27.55
CA ARG A 13 45.47 -17.64 26.63
C ARG A 13 44.10 -18.21 27.09
N LEU A 14 43.41 -18.97 26.22
CA LEU A 14 42.35 -20.01 26.42
C LEU A 14 41.36 -19.90 27.63
N LEU A 15 40.06 -20.11 27.47
CA LEU A 15 39.43 -21.33 26.92
C LEU A 15 38.15 -21.05 26.12
N ALA A 16 37.76 -22.01 25.29
CA ALA A 16 36.42 -22.08 24.69
C ALA A 16 35.69 -23.35 25.19
N PRO A 17 34.39 -23.25 25.55
CA PRO A 17 33.50 -24.41 25.58
C PRO A 17 32.71 -24.52 24.27
N MET A 18 32.76 -25.69 23.62
CA MET A 18 31.81 -26.06 22.56
C MET A 18 30.41 -26.15 23.17
N ASN A 19 29.43 -25.42 22.63
CA ASN A 19 28.01 -25.66 22.89
C ASN A 19 27.21 -25.43 21.60
N GLY A 20 26.33 -26.39 21.27
CA GLY A 20 25.75 -26.51 19.93
C GLY A 20 24.75 -25.43 19.58
N ALA A 21 24.80 -24.93 18.34
CA ALA A 21 23.77 -24.04 17.79
C ALA A 21 22.49 -24.85 17.48
N PRO A 22 21.34 -24.54 18.10
CA PRO A 22 20.10 -25.28 17.84
C PRO A 22 19.41 -24.83 16.53
N ALA A 23 19.14 -25.82 15.67
CA ALA A 23 18.07 -25.83 14.67
C ALA A 23 17.87 -24.57 13.79
N ILE A 24 18.52 -24.56 12.62
CA ILE A 24 18.18 -23.71 11.45
C ILE A 24 16.81 -24.10 10.82
N LEU A 25 15.73 -23.90 11.57
CA LEU A 25 14.34 -24.20 11.13
C LEU A 25 13.40 -22.98 11.18
N GLY A 26 13.73 -21.92 11.94
CA GLY A 26 12.87 -20.74 12.10
C GLY A 26 12.83 -19.76 10.91
N ASP A 27 13.83 -19.80 10.02
CA ASP A 27 14.06 -18.68 9.10
C ASP A 27 13.18 -18.67 7.85
N ARG A 28 12.62 -19.82 7.43
CA ARG A 28 11.61 -19.84 6.36
C ARG A 28 10.35 -19.06 6.74
N VAL A 29 9.95 -19.09 8.00
CA VAL A 29 8.79 -18.33 8.53
C VAL A 29 9.11 -16.83 8.57
N ARG A 30 10.31 -16.45 9.05
CA ARG A 30 10.77 -15.06 9.07
C ARG A 30 10.93 -14.48 7.67
N ALA A 31 11.47 -15.23 6.71
CA ALA A 31 11.58 -14.84 5.31
C ALA A 31 10.20 -14.59 4.69
N ALA A 32 9.22 -15.48 4.88
CA ALA A 32 7.85 -15.27 4.41
C ALA A 32 7.19 -14.02 5.04
N ALA A 33 7.52 -13.68 6.30
CA ALA A 33 7.08 -12.43 6.94
C ALA A 33 7.85 -11.18 6.45
N ALA A 34 9.05 -11.33 5.87
CA ALA A 34 9.79 -10.25 5.22
C ALA A 34 9.27 -9.98 3.79
N VAL A 35 9.04 -11.02 2.99
CA VAL A 35 8.49 -10.91 1.62
C VAL A 35 7.10 -10.24 1.62
N ARG A 36 6.23 -10.61 2.57
CA ARG A 36 4.92 -9.94 2.79
C ARG A 36 5.04 -8.45 3.20
N ARG A 37 6.18 -8.01 3.73
CA ARG A 37 6.49 -6.60 4.02
C ARG A 37 7.10 -5.88 2.82
N ALA A 38 7.95 -6.55 2.03
CA ALA A 38 8.48 -6.04 0.76
C ALA A 38 7.39 -5.86 -0.32
N GLY A 39 6.25 -6.54 -0.19
CA GLY A 39 5.07 -6.34 -1.04
C GLY A 39 5.12 -7.05 -2.39
N ILE A 40 6.13 -7.89 -2.60
CA ILE A 40 6.25 -8.83 -3.71
C ILE A 40 5.43 -10.08 -3.36
N PHE A 41 4.34 -10.34 -4.07
CA PHE A 41 3.65 -11.63 -4.00
C PHE A 41 4.00 -12.43 -5.26
N ALA A 42 4.57 -13.62 -5.09
CA ALA A 42 4.83 -14.53 -6.19
C ALA A 42 3.51 -15.13 -6.69
N GLY A 43 2.89 -14.47 -7.66
CA GLY A 43 1.63 -14.91 -8.26
C GLY A 43 1.16 -13.99 -9.39
N SER A 44 0.37 -14.55 -10.29
CA SER A 44 -0.36 -13.80 -11.33
C SER A 44 -1.76 -14.39 -11.52
N VAL A 45 -2.76 -13.54 -11.79
CA VAL A 45 -4.13 -14.01 -12.05
C VAL A 45 -4.28 -14.52 -13.49
N SER A 46 -5.08 -15.57 -13.67
CA SER A 46 -5.36 -16.13 -15.00
C SER A 46 -6.01 -15.09 -15.93
N ARG A 47 -5.78 -15.20 -17.25
CA ARG A 47 -6.32 -14.25 -18.26
C ARG A 47 -7.85 -14.11 -18.19
N ARG A 48 -8.58 -15.17 -17.84
CA ARG A 48 -10.04 -15.14 -17.65
C ARG A 48 -10.43 -14.31 -16.42
N ALA A 49 -9.78 -14.53 -15.28
CA ALA A 49 -10.02 -13.76 -14.06
C ALA A 49 -9.62 -12.28 -14.23
N LEU A 50 -8.46 -12.01 -14.86
CA LEU A 50 -8.00 -10.66 -15.18
C LEU A 50 -9.00 -9.88 -16.06
N SER A 51 -9.72 -10.56 -16.93
CA SER A 51 -10.77 -9.95 -17.76
C SER A 51 -11.99 -9.53 -16.92
N GLY A 52 -12.40 -10.37 -15.95
CA GLY A 52 -13.41 -9.99 -14.95
C GLY A 52 -12.99 -8.79 -14.09
N LEU A 53 -11.73 -8.77 -13.63
CA LEU A 53 -11.15 -7.66 -12.88
C LEU A 53 -11.04 -6.36 -13.70
N ARG A 54 -11.02 -6.42 -15.04
CA ARG A 54 -11.11 -5.24 -15.92
C ARG A 54 -12.54 -4.74 -16.07
N ALA A 55 -13.54 -5.63 -16.01
CA ALA A 55 -14.96 -5.25 -16.03
C ALA A 55 -15.40 -4.60 -14.71
N ASP A 56 -14.90 -5.09 -13.56
CA ASP A 56 -15.01 -4.41 -12.28
C ASP A 56 -13.63 -4.14 -11.64
N PRO A 57 -13.04 -2.95 -11.88
CA PRO A 57 -11.73 -2.57 -11.36
C PRO A 57 -11.69 -2.53 -9.81
N ARG A 58 -12.84 -2.48 -9.13
CA ARG A 58 -12.93 -2.40 -7.67
C ARG A 58 -12.56 -3.74 -7.02
N GLN A 59 -12.83 -4.85 -7.70
CA GLN A 59 -12.52 -6.20 -7.24
C GLN A 59 -11.02 -6.50 -7.25
N ALA A 60 -10.25 -5.81 -8.12
CA ALA A 60 -8.80 -5.92 -8.17
C ALA A 60 -8.11 -5.42 -6.87
N VAL A 61 -8.81 -4.65 -6.03
CA VAL A 61 -8.31 -4.15 -4.75
C VAL A 61 -8.85 -5.00 -3.59
N GLN A 62 -8.09 -6.03 -3.24
CA GLN A 62 -8.39 -6.97 -2.16
C GLN A 62 -7.93 -6.42 -0.79
N GLN A 63 -8.03 -7.24 0.25
CA GLN A 63 -7.71 -6.84 1.62
C GLN A 63 -6.21 -6.55 1.79
N ASP A 64 -5.36 -7.54 1.51
CA ASP A 64 -3.90 -7.45 1.71
C ASP A 64 -3.10 -7.25 0.41
N SER A 65 -3.74 -7.45 -0.74
CA SER A 65 -3.15 -7.36 -2.08
C SER A 65 -3.94 -6.44 -3.02
N ILE A 66 -3.31 -6.06 -4.14
CA ILE A 66 -3.90 -5.42 -5.31
C ILE A 66 -3.36 -6.10 -6.57
N HIS A 67 -4.24 -6.35 -7.53
CA HIS A 67 -3.91 -6.96 -8.82
C HIS A 67 -3.64 -5.88 -9.87
N CYS A 68 -2.53 -6.00 -10.62
CA CYS A 68 -2.30 -5.12 -11.76
C CYS A 68 -3.18 -5.53 -12.94
N LEU A 69 -4.02 -4.61 -13.43
CA LEU A 69 -4.95 -4.86 -14.53
C LEU A 69 -4.27 -4.98 -15.91
N VAL A 70 -2.99 -4.61 -16.03
CA VAL A 70 -2.19 -4.84 -17.24
C VAL A 70 -1.69 -6.28 -17.29
N CYS A 71 -0.82 -6.67 -16.34
CA CYS A 71 -0.09 -7.95 -16.37
C CYS A 71 -0.64 -9.05 -15.45
N GLY A 72 -1.64 -8.77 -14.61
CA GLY A 72 -2.18 -9.73 -13.63
C GLY A 72 -1.29 -10.02 -12.42
N GLY A 73 -0.12 -9.35 -12.28
CA GLY A 73 0.76 -9.53 -11.13
C GLY A 73 0.14 -9.04 -9.81
N VAL A 74 0.47 -9.72 -8.71
CA VAL A 74 -0.03 -9.45 -7.36
C VAL A 74 0.96 -8.58 -6.56
N PHE A 75 0.48 -7.46 -6.02
CA PHE A 75 1.30 -6.50 -5.27
C PHE A 75 0.62 -6.07 -3.97
N ARG A 76 1.34 -5.41 -3.06
CA ARG A 76 0.72 -4.69 -1.92
C ARG A 76 0.26 -3.27 -2.28
N GLN A 77 1.00 -2.63 -3.19
CA GLN A 77 0.70 -1.33 -3.81
C GLN A 77 1.29 -1.29 -5.22
N LEU A 78 0.57 -0.71 -6.19
CA LEU A 78 1.12 -0.39 -7.50
C LEU A 78 1.93 0.91 -7.38
N THR A 79 3.25 0.81 -7.53
CA THR A 79 4.18 1.95 -7.47
C THR A 79 4.40 2.54 -8.86
N ASN A 80 4.89 3.79 -8.92
CA ASN A 80 5.23 4.43 -10.19
C ASN A 80 6.28 3.63 -11.00
N THR A 81 7.18 2.90 -10.33
CA THR A 81 8.15 2.00 -10.96
C THR A 81 7.45 0.87 -11.71
N HIS A 82 6.43 0.24 -11.12
CA HIS A 82 5.65 -0.82 -11.77
C HIS A 82 4.76 -0.28 -12.91
N LEU A 83 4.20 0.92 -12.76
CA LEU A 83 3.39 1.51 -13.83
C LEU A 83 4.27 1.94 -15.02
N ARG A 84 5.49 2.43 -14.76
CA ARG A 84 6.49 2.77 -15.79
C ARG A 84 6.91 1.55 -16.62
N SER A 85 6.99 0.34 -16.06
CA SER A 85 7.25 -0.88 -16.86
C SER A 85 6.13 -1.24 -17.85
N HIS A 86 4.95 -0.61 -17.73
CA HIS A 86 3.86 -0.71 -18.71
C HIS A 86 3.70 0.57 -19.56
N GLY A 87 4.64 1.52 -19.46
CA GLY A 87 4.57 2.82 -20.14
C GLY A 87 3.46 3.76 -19.61
N LEU A 88 3.01 3.60 -18.36
CA LEU A 88 1.89 4.37 -17.79
C LEU A 88 2.30 5.19 -16.55
N ILE A 89 1.68 6.35 -16.38
CA ILE A 89 1.65 7.05 -15.07
C ILE A 89 0.40 6.69 -14.25
N ALA A 90 0.42 6.98 -12.95
CA ALA A 90 -0.66 6.65 -12.01
C ALA A 90 -2.05 7.14 -12.44
N ASP A 91 -2.14 8.35 -13.00
CA ASP A 91 -3.43 8.91 -13.44
C ASP A 91 -3.89 8.40 -14.80
N GLU A 92 -2.98 7.95 -15.67
CA GLU A 92 -3.35 7.21 -16.89
C GLU A 92 -3.87 5.82 -16.57
N TYR A 93 -3.21 5.11 -15.66
CA TYR A 93 -3.69 3.82 -15.16
C TYR A 93 -5.10 3.96 -14.55
N LYS A 94 -5.34 5.02 -13.75
CA LYS A 94 -6.69 5.32 -13.23
C LYS A 94 -7.69 5.61 -14.36
N ARG A 95 -7.35 6.46 -15.34
CA ARG A 95 -8.23 6.78 -16.49
C ARG A 95 -8.55 5.54 -17.31
N ARG A 96 -7.53 4.77 -17.72
CA ARG A 96 -7.63 3.58 -18.59
C ARG A 96 -8.50 2.47 -18.01
N PHE A 97 -8.47 2.30 -16.69
CA PHE A 97 -9.29 1.30 -15.99
C PHE A 97 -10.47 1.91 -15.21
N GLY A 98 -10.79 3.18 -15.43
CA GLY A 98 -11.96 3.84 -14.85
C GLY A 98 -12.00 3.93 -13.32
N TYR A 99 -10.86 3.97 -12.65
CA TYR A 99 -10.78 4.27 -11.22
C TYR A 99 -11.07 5.75 -10.92
N ASN A 100 -11.56 6.04 -9.72
CA ASN A 100 -11.70 7.41 -9.25
C ASN A 100 -10.33 8.10 -9.12
N ARG A 101 -10.23 9.39 -9.48
CA ARG A 101 -8.95 10.13 -9.48
C ARG A 101 -8.24 10.12 -8.11
N GLY A 102 -9.01 10.20 -7.02
CA GLY A 102 -8.53 10.10 -5.64
C GLY A 102 -8.35 8.68 -5.10
N ARG A 103 -8.59 7.63 -5.89
CA ARG A 103 -8.44 6.24 -5.46
C ARG A 103 -6.96 5.90 -5.29
N PRO A 104 -6.51 5.45 -4.10
CA PRO A 104 -5.15 4.95 -3.96
C PRO A 104 -5.05 3.53 -4.55
N LEU A 105 -3.98 3.27 -5.29
CA LEU A 105 -3.68 2.00 -5.96
C LEU A 105 -2.96 1.01 -5.01
N MET A 106 -3.56 0.77 -3.84
CA MET A 106 -3.03 -0.13 -2.81
C MET A 106 -4.15 -0.96 -2.16
N CYS A 107 -3.76 -2.05 -1.51
CA CYS A 107 -4.66 -2.91 -0.76
C CYS A 107 -5.34 -2.19 0.43
N ARG A 108 -6.48 -2.71 0.88
CA ARG A 108 -7.30 -2.08 1.93
C ARG A 108 -6.57 -2.01 3.28
N ALA A 109 -5.79 -3.02 3.62
CA ALA A 109 -4.98 -3.07 4.84
C ALA A 109 -3.90 -1.98 4.88
N LEU A 110 -3.20 -1.73 3.75
CA LEU A 110 -2.22 -0.64 3.67
C LEU A 110 -2.89 0.74 3.71
N ARG A 111 -4.07 0.89 3.08
CA ARG A 111 -4.88 2.11 3.16
C ARG A 111 -5.24 2.48 4.60
N ARG A 112 -5.72 1.49 5.39
CA ARG A 112 -6.06 1.70 6.81
C ARG A 112 -4.83 2.07 7.61
N LEU A 113 -3.73 1.31 7.52
CA LEU A 113 -2.47 1.60 8.21
C LEU A 113 -1.94 3.03 7.95
N TYR A 114 -2.07 3.55 6.73
CA TYR A 114 -1.70 4.93 6.39
C TYR A 114 -2.70 5.97 6.95
N ALA A 115 -3.99 5.69 6.98
CA ALA A 115 -4.98 6.53 7.67
C ALA A 115 -4.72 6.59 9.19
N ASP A 116 -4.51 5.43 9.83
CA ASP A 116 -4.22 5.31 11.27
C ASP A 116 -2.92 6.03 11.64
N ARG A 117 -1.94 6.06 10.73
CA ARG A 117 -0.70 6.83 10.88
C ARG A 117 -0.94 8.34 10.71
N ALA A 118 -1.78 8.75 9.75
CA ALA A 118 -2.12 10.17 9.56
C ALA A 118 -2.91 10.74 10.76
N VAL A 119 -3.82 9.95 11.35
CA VAL A 119 -4.55 10.29 12.58
C VAL A 119 -3.59 10.41 13.76
N ARG A 120 -2.79 9.36 14.06
CA ARG A 120 -1.82 9.37 15.17
C ARG A 120 -0.77 10.48 15.07
N ASN A 121 -0.35 10.84 13.86
CA ASN A 121 0.60 11.93 13.64
C ASN A 121 -0.06 13.33 13.70
N GLY A 122 -1.36 13.43 14.01
CA GLY A 122 -2.08 14.69 14.11
C GLY A 122 -2.14 15.48 12.80
N LEU A 123 -2.18 14.80 11.64
CA LEU A 123 -2.08 15.47 10.33
C LEU A 123 -3.21 16.49 10.09
N ALA A 124 -4.41 16.20 10.62
CA ALA A 124 -5.56 17.10 10.55
C ALA A 124 -5.32 18.47 11.20
N SER A 125 -4.53 18.52 12.28
CA SER A 125 -4.16 19.75 13.01
C SER A 125 -3.14 20.60 12.25
N ARG A 126 -2.48 20.05 11.22
CA ARG A 126 -1.46 20.74 10.40
C ARG A 126 -2.07 21.41 9.14
N ILE A 127 -3.40 21.31 8.95
CA ILE A 127 -4.10 21.84 7.76
C ILE A 127 -4.27 23.36 7.90
N ARG A 128 -3.34 24.12 7.32
CA ARG A 128 -3.30 25.60 7.39
C ARG A 128 -4.52 26.32 6.77
N GLN A 129 -5.16 25.73 5.76
CA GLN A 129 -6.33 26.32 5.09
C GLN A 129 -7.35 25.24 4.72
N ARG A 130 -8.64 25.59 4.78
CA ARG A 130 -9.78 24.75 4.37
C ARG A 130 -10.58 25.48 3.28
N PRO A 131 -10.25 25.33 1.98
CA PRO A 131 -10.82 26.15 0.91
C PRO A 131 -12.36 26.17 0.86
N ILE A 132 -13.01 25.04 1.18
CA ILE A 132 -14.49 24.89 1.20
C ILE A 132 -15.16 25.73 2.31
N LEU A 133 -14.41 26.18 3.33
CA LEU A 133 -14.88 27.13 4.34
C LEU A 133 -14.55 28.58 3.97
N ALA A 134 -13.38 28.82 3.37
CA ALA A 134 -12.94 30.16 2.96
C ALA A 134 -13.63 30.67 1.67
N ARG A 135 -14.16 29.77 0.83
CA ARG A 135 -14.87 30.05 -0.43
C ARG A 135 -16.05 29.07 -0.58
N PRO A 136 -17.24 29.38 -0.03
CA PRO A 136 -18.43 28.53 -0.11
C PRO A 136 -18.86 28.17 -1.53
N GLU A 137 -18.49 28.99 -2.52
CA GLU A 137 -18.78 28.84 -3.96
C GLU A 137 -18.19 27.54 -4.52
N LEU A 138 -17.06 27.09 -3.96
CA LEU A 138 -16.42 25.82 -4.32
C LEU A 138 -17.32 24.61 -4.05
N ARG A 139 -18.33 24.73 -3.18
CA ARG A 139 -19.37 23.71 -2.98
C ARG A 139 -20.26 23.57 -4.23
N ARG A 140 -20.60 24.69 -4.89
CA ARG A 140 -21.43 24.71 -6.11
C ARG A 140 -20.66 24.17 -7.33
N GLN A 141 -19.35 24.33 -7.35
CA GLN A 141 -18.46 23.70 -8.34
C GLN A 141 -18.21 22.20 -8.08
N GLY A 142 -18.59 21.70 -6.90
CA GLY A 142 -18.48 20.29 -6.53
C GLY A 142 -19.35 19.40 -7.43
N GLY A 143 -18.75 18.35 -7.97
CA GLY A 143 -19.45 17.37 -8.82
C GLY A 143 -19.34 17.60 -10.33
N ALA A 144 -18.83 18.76 -10.78
CA ALA A 144 -18.54 19.06 -12.19
C ALA A 144 -17.31 18.28 -12.71
N ARG A 145 -17.42 16.94 -12.78
CA ARG A 145 -16.37 16.03 -13.24
C ARG A 145 -16.94 14.87 -14.06
N THR A 146 -16.12 14.31 -14.95
CA THR A 146 -16.41 13.02 -15.58
C THR A 146 -16.56 11.93 -14.51
N ILE A 147 -17.69 11.21 -14.55
CA ILE A 147 -17.98 10.10 -13.64
C ILE A 147 -17.14 8.88 -14.08
N ALA A 148 -16.34 8.32 -13.18
CA ALA A 148 -15.49 7.17 -13.49
C ALA A 148 -16.29 5.85 -13.43
N LEU A 149 -15.79 4.78 -14.06
CA LEU A 149 -16.42 3.46 -14.03
C LEU A 149 -16.63 2.94 -12.59
N GLU A 150 -15.64 3.12 -11.71
CA GLU A 150 -15.73 2.79 -10.28
C GLU A 150 -16.91 3.51 -9.60
N GLU A 151 -17.22 4.75 -10.00
CA GLU A 151 -18.34 5.53 -9.47
C GLU A 151 -19.68 5.12 -10.11
N LEU A 152 -19.72 4.85 -11.42
CA LEU A 152 -20.93 4.34 -12.11
C LEU A 152 -21.36 2.97 -11.57
N LEU A 153 -20.42 2.02 -11.42
CA LEU A 153 -20.71 0.69 -10.88
C LEU A 153 -21.23 0.78 -9.43
N THR A 154 -20.63 1.64 -8.61
CA THR A 154 -21.06 1.81 -7.22
C THR A 154 -22.44 2.49 -7.11
N ARG A 155 -22.75 3.48 -7.97
CA ARG A 155 -24.10 4.04 -8.09
C ARG A 155 -25.14 3.00 -8.56
N ARG A 156 -24.74 2.07 -9.45
CA ARG A 156 -25.60 0.97 -9.91
C ARG A 156 -25.90 -0.04 -8.81
N GLU A 157 -24.90 -0.46 -8.03
CA GLU A 157 -25.11 -1.39 -6.89
C GLU A 157 -26.10 -0.82 -5.86
N VAL A 158 -25.91 0.43 -5.44
CA VAL A 158 -26.78 1.09 -4.45
C VAL A 158 -28.21 1.21 -4.99
N ARG A 159 -28.39 1.56 -6.28
CA ARG A 159 -29.72 1.60 -6.91
C ARG A 159 -30.42 0.23 -6.94
N LEU A 160 -29.65 -0.86 -7.01
CA LEU A 160 -30.17 -2.23 -7.06
C LEU A 160 -30.27 -2.89 -5.67
N GLY A 161 -29.99 -2.18 -4.58
CA GLY A 161 -29.95 -2.76 -3.23
C GLY A 161 -28.83 -3.79 -3.00
N LEU A 162 -27.92 -3.96 -3.96
CA LEU A 162 -26.85 -4.97 -3.89
C LEU A 162 -25.70 -4.57 -2.95
N ARG A 163 -25.78 -3.38 -2.36
CA ARG A 163 -24.74 -2.82 -1.50
C ARG A 163 -25.28 -1.67 -0.66
N GLU A 164 -25.11 -1.80 0.66
CA GLU A 164 -25.42 -0.74 1.60
C GLU A 164 -24.64 0.55 1.30
N PRO A 165 -25.32 1.71 1.20
CA PRO A 165 -24.64 2.98 1.32
C PRO A 165 -23.99 3.05 2.72
N HIS A 166 -22.70 3.38 2.78
CA HIS A 166 -21.90 3.46 4.00
C HIS A 166 -21.43 2.14 4.66
N ALA A 167 -21.34 1.04 3.92
CA ALA A 167 -20.42 -0.05 4.30
C ALA A 167 -18.98 0.51 4.49
N ALA A 168 -18.45 0.41 5.71
CA ALA A 168 -17.38 1.27 6.24
C ALA A 168 -16.00 1.18 5.52
N PHE A 169 -15.21 2.26 5.66
CA PHE A 169 -13.92 2.48 4.97
C PHE A 169 -12.71 1.69 5.54
#